data_AF-A0A3P1Y1R1-F1
#
_entry.id   AF-A0A3P1Y1R1-F1
#
_cell.length_a   1.000
_cell.length_b   1.000
_cell.length_c   1.000
_cell.angle_alpha   90.00
_cell.angle_beta   90.00
_cell.angle_gamma   90.00
#
_symmetry.space_group_name_H-M   'P 1'
#
loop_
_entity.id
_entity.type
_entity.pdbx_description
1 polymer ?
#
loop_
_entity_poly.entity_id
_entity_poly.type
_entity_poly.pdbx_seq_one_letter_code
_entity_poly.pdbx_strand_id
1 'polypeptide(L)'
;MFQHNGQDVVETVSGLLIRADEGEFWRCKDSKALSAYPRLFKVKTHHFYENQEKLFNVLVNGISVNSYKDPSQSFRNNIKKFNEDWRWVSKIPHSRYPIDLYPNFGVDSLADLKHSDGVAQGFVFWGVRGTEHPRWKRPAIFKCWFEMPESISASERIKYSKDIDWLINARISQAPGSFQGCEGVVWDSRSGQTGATIRLQGNQVPYIHLISTQISDFLSTILIEEEE
;
A
#
# COMPACT_ATOMS: atom_id res chain seq x y z
N MET A 1 19.54 22.20 5.36
CA MET A 1 18.68 22.42 6.53
C MET A 1 18.48 23.90 6.71
N PHE A 2 17.23 24.33 6.91
CA PHE A 2 16.87 25.71 7.22
C PHE A 2 15.61 25.73 8.11
N GLN A 3 15.34 26.85 8.76
CA GLN A 3 14.15 27.03 9.58
C GLN A 3 12.95 27.43 8.72
N HIS A 4 11.85 26.69 8.85
CA HIS A 4 10.57 26.98 8.23
C HIS A 4 9.45 26.78 9.27
N ASN A 5 8.65 27.82 9.52
CA ASN A 5 7.58 27.81 10.54
C ASN A 5 8.03 27.28 11.91
N GLY A 6 9.25 27.62 12.35
CA GLY A 6 9.81 27.20 13.63
C GLY A 6 10.30 25.75 13.68
N GLN A 7 10.39 25.06 12.54
CA GLN A 7 10.90 23.70 12.42
C GLN A 7 12.14 23.68 11.50
N ASP A 8 13.12 22.85 11.85
CA ASP A 8 14.24 22.57 10.95
C ASP A 8 13.77 21.64 9.84
N VAL A 9 13.96 22.07 8.59
CA VAL A 9 13.52 21.33 7.41
C VAL A 9 14.62 21.16 6.36
N VAL A 10 14.44 20.17 5.50
CA VAL A 10 15.19 19.95 4.26
C VAL A 10 14.21 19.98 3.09
N GLU A 11 14.58 20.70 2.03
CA GLU A 11 13.84 20.74 0.77
C GLU A 11 14.37 19.67 -0.20
N THR A 12 13.46 18.98 -0.88
CA THR A 12 13.77 18.01 -1.93
C THR A 12 13.99 18.67 -3.28
N VAL A 13 14.53 17.93 -4.27
CA VAL A 13 14.64 18.46 -5.65
C VAL A 13 13.29 18.79 -6.29
N SER A 14 12.18 18.34 -5.69
CA SER A 14 10.81 18.62 -6.15
C SER A 14 10.10 19.65 -5.27
N GLY A 15 10.81 20.36 -4.39
CA GLY A 15 10.24 21.42 -3.54
C GLY A 15 9.41 20.91 -2.36
N LEU A 16 9.47 19.62 -2.01
CA LEU A 16 8.79 19.12 -0.82
C LEU A 16 9.61 19.46 0.43
N LEU A 17 8.95 20.00 1.45
CA LEU A 17 9.57 20.30 2.74
C LEU A 17 9.38 19.14 3.72
N ILE A 18 10.48 18.75 4.37
CA ILE A 18 10.53 17.58 5.25
C ILE A 18 11.24 17.98 6.53
N ARG A 19 10.73 17.52 7.67
CA ARG A 19 11.42 17.71 8.95
C ARG A 19 12.82 17.09 8.93
N ALA A 20 13.80 17.83 9.46
CA ALA A 20 15.21 17.49 9.38
C ALA A 20 15.59 16.21 10.16
N ASP A 21 14.86 15.89 11.23
CA ASP A 21 15.06 14.67 12.04
C ASP A 21 14.71 13.38 11.28
N GLU A 22 13.86 13.47 10.26
CA GLU A 22 13.54 12.38 9.33
C GLU A 22 14.55 12.27 8.16
N GLY A 23 15.60 13.08 8.17
CA GLY A 23 16.59 13.18 7.10
C GLY A 23 17.39 11.89 6.83
N GLU A 24 17.38 10.91 7.75
CA GLU A 24 18.13 9.66 7.59
C GLU A 24 17.66 8.78 6.41
N PHE A 25 16.42 8.96 5.96
CA PHE A 25 15.87 8.27 4.79
C PHE A 25 16.33 8.89 3.47
N TRP A 26 16.93 10.09 3.53
CA TRP A 26 17.26 10.90 2.36
C TRP A 26 18.76 11.00 2.12
N ARG A 27 19.15 10.89 0.85
CA ARG A 27 20.51 11.22 0.45
C ARG A 27 20.58 12.73 0.25
N CYS A 28 21.33 13.41 1.11
CA CYS A 28 21.51 14.86 1.03
C CYS A 28 22.93 15.23 0.59
N LYS A 29 23.06 16.32 -0.16
CA LYS A 29 24.34 16.98 -0.47
C LYS A 29 24.13 18.48 -0.32
N ASP A 30 25.07 19.15 0.33
CA ASP A 30 25.03 20.61 0.54
C ASP A 30 23.67 21.08 1.11
N SER A 31 23.17 20.36 2.12
CA SER A 31 21.89 20.68 2.78
C SER A 31 20.62 20.55 1.93
N LYS A 32 20.70 19.94 0.74
CA LYS A 32 19.57 19.63 -0.14
C LYS A 32 19.43 18.12 -0.36
N ALA A 33 18.20 17.62 -0.36
CA ALA A 33 17.95 16.24 -0.73
C ALA A 33 18.18 16.04 -2.23
N LEU A 34 18.83 14.94 -2.61
CA LEU A 34 19.22 14.61 -3.99
C LEU A 34 18.11 13.89 -4.77
N SER A 35 16.99 13.57 -4.13
CA SER A 35 15.84 12.91 -4.73
C SER A 35 14.55 13.65 -4.37
N ALA A 36 13.45 13.29 -5.02
CA ALA A 36 12.11 13.83 -4.74
C ALA A 36 11.35 13.04 -3.66
N TYR A 37 11.76 11.80 -3.38
CA TYR A 37 11.29 10.89 -2.31
C TYR A 37 12.41 9.89 -1.95
N PRO A 38 12.41 9.23 -0.78
CA PRO A 38 13.40 8.21 -0.46
C PRO A 38 13.02 6.93 -1.18
N ARG A 39 13.84 6.47 -2.12
CA ARG A 39 13.52 5.26 -2.90
C ARG A 39 13.47 4.00 -2.04
N LEU A 40 14.30 3.94 -0.99
CA LEU A 40 14.33 2.84 -0.04
C LEU A 40 14.03 3.40 1.36
N PHE A 41 12.88 3.03 1.89
CA PHE A 41 12.46 3.39 3.24
C PHE A 41 12.80 2.24 4.20
N LYS A 42 13.53 2.53 5.28
CA LYS A 42 13.91 1.50 6.25
C LYS A 42 12.81 1.35 7.29
N VAL A 43 12.21 0.17 7.34
CA VAL A 43 11.19 -0.17 8.35
C VAL A 43 11.81 -1.09 9.38
N LYS A 44 11.59 -0.78 10.66
CA LYS A 44 11.96 -1.65 11.77
C LYS A 44 10.77 -2.51 12.16
N THR A 45 10.93 -3.82 12.17
CA THR A 45 9.90 -4.74 12.65
C THR A 45 10.44 -5.53 13.82
N HIS A 46 9.68 -5.60 14.90
CA HIS A 46 10.08 -6.34 16.09
C HIS A 46 9.48 -7.74 16.04
N HIS A 47 10.33 -8.75 16.00
CA HIS A 47 9.88 -10.14 16.03
C HIS A 47 9.80 -10.60 17.49
N PHE A 48 8.60 -10.54 18.08
CA PHE A 48 8.38 -10.85 19.50
C PHE A 48 8.94 -12.21 19.95
N TYR A 49 8.99 -13.20 19.06
CA TYR A 49 9.47 -14.54 19.39
C TYR A 49 10.98 -14.71 19.28
N GLU A 50 11.67 -13.87 18.51
CA GLU A 50 13.13 -13.99 18.28
C GLU A 50 13.92 -12.91 19.03
N ASN A 51 13.24 -11.94 19.65
CA ASN A 51 13.84 -10.78 20.30
C ASN A 51 14.89 -10.06 19.42
N GLN A 52 14.68 -10.13 18.09
CA GLN A 52 15.54 -9.55 17.07
C GLN A 52 14.76 -8.50 16.29
N GLU A 53 15.39 -7.34 16.11
CA GLU A 53 14.91 -6.34 15.18
C GLU A 53 15.23 -6.76 13.75
N LYS A 54 14.19 -6.87 12.93
CA LYS A 54 14.33 -7.10 11.51
C LYS A 54 14.15 -5.79 10.75
N LEU A 55 15.19 -5.41 10.03
CA LEU A 55 15.21 -4.23 9.18
C LEU A 55 14.81 -4.61 7.75
N PHE A 56 13.79 -3.94 7.24
CA PHE A 56 13.36 -4.08 5.85
C PHE A 56 13.63 -2.79 5.07
N ASN A 57 14.19 -2.93 3.87
CA ASN A 57 14.17 -1.85 2.90
C ASN A 57 12.90 -1.98 2.06
N VAL A 58 11.97 -1.06 2.23
CA VAL A 58 10.73 -0.98 1.48
C VAL A 58 10.94 -0.06 0.28
N LEU A 59 10.58 -0.53 -0.90
CA LEU A 59 10.68 0.27 -2.12
C LEU A 59 9.49 1.23 -2.19
N VAL A 60 9.79 2.53 -2.18
CA VAL A 60 8.81 3.59 -2.45
C VAL A 60 8.96 3.99 -3.91
N ASN A 61 7.90 3.80 -4.69
CA ASN A 61 7.87 4.09 -6.13
C ASN A 61 7.48 5.53 -6.44
N GLY A 62 6.90 6.24 -5.46
CA GLY A 62 6.54 7.63 -5.61
C GLY A 62 5.72 8.13 -4.42
N ILE A 63 5.76 9.44 -4.22
CA ILE A 63 4.93 10.17 -3.27
C ILE A 63 4.12 11.20 -4.06
N SER A 64 2.83 11.31 -3.76
CA SER A 64 1.92 12.30 -4.31
C SER A 64 1.31 13.10 -3.18
N VAL A 65 1.43 14.42 -3.23
CA VAL A 65 0.70 15.35 -2.36
C VAL A 65 -0.67 15.69 -2.97
N ASN A 66 -1.60 16.17 -2.15
CA ASN A 66 -2.98 16.52 -2.54
C ASN A 66 -3.75 15.37 -3.23
N SER A 67 -3.44 14.13 -2.83
CA SER A 67 -4.10 12.92 -3.32
C SER A 67 -5.44 12.69 -2.62
N TYR A 68 -6.40 13.63 -2.72
CA TYR A 68 -7.77 13.52 -2.18
C TYR A 68 -8.63 12.37 -2.75
N LYS A 69 -7.98 11.39 -3.38
CA LYS A 69 -8.51 10.18 -3.97
C LYS A 69 -8.85 9.19 -2.87
N ASP A 70 -10.00 8.54 -3.00
CA ASP A 70 -10.27 7.34 -2.21
C ASP A 70 -9.16 6.31 -2.49
N PRO A 71 -8.67 5.56 -1.47
CA PRO A 71 -7.64 4.55 -1.65
C PRO A 71 -7.74 3.69 -2.90
N SER A 72 -8.97 3.27 -3.18
CA SER A 72 -9.39 2.47 -4.32
C SER A 72 -9.10 3.08 -5.70
N GLN A 73 -9.04 4.41 -5.79
CA GLN A 73 -8.81 5.15 -7.04
C GLN A 73 -7.34 5.26 -7.46
N SER A 74 -6.39 4.84 -6.61
CA SER A 74 -4.97 4.84 -6.95
C SER A 74 -4.61 3.87 -8.08
N PHE A 75 -5.47 2.88 -8.35
CA PHE A 75 -5.24 1.92 -9.41
C PHE A 75 -6.06 2.27 -10.66
N ARG A 76 -5.35 2.50 -11.77
CA ARG A 76 -5.92 3.05 -13.03
C ARG A 76 -7.12 2.30 -13.62
N ASN A 77 -7.34 1.03 -13.26
CA ASN A 77 -8.20 0.16 -14.07
C ASN A 77 -9.69 0.48 -14.03
N ASN A 78 -10.22 1.29 -13.10
CA ASN A 78 -11.66 1.62 -13.03
C ASN A 78 -11.98 2.83 -12.12
N ILE A 79 -11.17 3.91 -12.14
CA ILE A 79 -11.21 5.05 -11.17
C ILE A 79 -12.63 5.54 -10.78
N LYS A 80 -13.61 5.49 -11.69
CA LYS A 80 -14.99 5.91 -11.42
C LYS A 80 -15.83 4.91 -10.60
N LYS A 81 -15.57 3.60 -10.73
CA LYS A 81 -16.36 2.54 -10.06
C LYS A 81 -15.97 2.35 -8.60
N PHE A 82 -14.74 2.73 -8.25
CA PHE A 82 -14.14 2.45 -6.94
C PHE A 82 -14.73 3.26 -5.75
N ASN A 83 -15.46 4.35 -6.00
CA ASN A 83 -16.09 5.18 -4.96
C ASN A 83 -17.40 4.62 -4.39
N GLU A 84 -17.72 3.37 -4.71
CA GLU A 84 -18.97 2.75 -4.34
C GLU A 84 -18.85 2.04 -2.99
N ASP A 85 -19.53 2.55 -1.96
CA ASP A 85 -19.44 2.01 -0.58
C ASP A 85 -19.72 0.52 -0.48
N TRP A 86 -20.60 -0.01 -1.36
CA TRP A 86 -20.93 -1.43 -1.40
C TRP A 86 -19.72 -2.33 -1.72
N ARG A 87 -18.68 -1.79 -2.36
CA ARG A 87 -17.43 -2.52 -2.66
C ARG A 87 -16.63 -2.87 -1.39
N TRP A 88 -16.91 -2.18 -0.29
CA TRP A 88 -16.22 -2.37 0.99
C TRP A 88 -17.00 -3.23 1.98
N VAL A 89 -18.20 -3.69 1.62
CA VAL A 89 -19.12 -4.42 2.52
C VAL A 89 -18.58 -5.81 2.86
N SER A 90 -18.20 -6.59 1.84
CA SER A 90 -17.66 -7.92 2.05
C SER A 90 -16.15 -7.86 2.18
N LYS A 91 -15.63 -8.36 3.30
CA LYS A 91 -14.20 -8.58 3.51
C LYS A 91 -13.96 -9.99 4.03
N ILE A 92 -13.03 -10.71 3.40
CA ILE A 92 -12.71 -12.10 3.76
C ILE A 92 -11.27 -12.15 4.23
N PRO A 93 -11.01 -12.50 5.51
CA PRO A 93 -9.66 -12.53 6.05
C PRO A 93 -8.75 -13.52 5.31
N HIS A 94 -7.56 -13.08 4.89
CA HIS A 94 -6.49 -14.00 4.52
C HIS A 94 -5.98 -14.76 5.75
N SER A 95 -5.74 -16.07 5.62
CA SER A 95 -5.37 -16.95 6.72
C SER A 95 -3.93 -16.77 7.21
N ARG A 96 -3.01 -16.41 6.30
CA ARG A 96 -1.56 -16.27 6.59
C ARG A 96 -1.03 -14.85 6.80
N TYR A 97 -1.72 -13.82 6.31
CA TYR A 97 -1.20 -12.46 6.24
C TYR A 97 -2.23 -11.47 6.80
N PRO A 98 -1.81 -10.31 7.33
CA PRO A 98 -2.71 -9.34 7.93
C PRO A 98 -3.41 -8.46 6.86
N ILE A 99 -4.07 -9.13 5.91
CA ILE A 99 -4.80 -8.52 4.80
C ILE A 99 -6.17 -9.18 4.64
N ASP A 100 -7.14 -8.40 4.16
CA ASP A 100 -8.50 -8.87 3.88
C ASP A 100 -8.80 -8.76 2.39
N LEU A 101 -9.35 -9.82 1.81
CA LEU A 101 -9.84 -9.85 0.43
C LEU A 101 -11.13 -9.04 0.34
N TYR A 102 -11.20 -8.10 -0.58
CA TYR A 102 -12.43 -7.39 -0.94
C TYR A 102 -12.94 -7.89 -2.30
N PRO A 103 -13.78 -8.95 -2.34
CA PRO A 103 -14.19 -9.59 -3.58
C PRO A 103 -15.12 -8.70 -4.44
N ASN A 104 -15.83 -7.78 -3.79
CA ASN A 104 -16.77 -6.86 -4.46
C ASN A 104 -16.05 -5.90 -5.43
N PHE A 105 -14.73 -5.80 -5.37
CA PHE A 105 -13.96 -4.87 -6.19
C PHE A 105 -13.89 -5.22 -7.67
N GLY A 106 -13.97 -6.49 -8.04
CA GLY A 106 -14.04 -6.85 -9.46
C GLY A 106 -15.45 -7.22 -9.90
N VAL A 107 -16.45 -6.82 -9.12
CA VAL A 107 -17.86 -6.81 -9.51
C VAL A 107 -18.16 -5.47 -10.21
N ASP A 108 -18.89 -5.51 -11.32
CA ASP A 108 -19.19 -4.29 -12.09
C ASP A 108 -20.44 -3.56 -11.59
N SER A 109 -21.42 -4.27 -11.03
CA SER A 109 -22.65 -3.70 -10.49
C SER A 109 -23.22 -4.50 -9.30
N LEU A 110 -24.13 -3.89 -8.53
CA LEU A 110 -24.86 -4.59 -7.45
C LEU A 110 -25.69 -5.79 -7.93
N ALA A 111 -26.14 -5.80 -9.19
CA ALA A 111 -26.89 -6.92 -9.75
C ALA A 111 -26.02 -8.18 -9.87
N ASP A 112 -24.74 -7.99 -10.21
CA ASP A 112 -23.77 -9.07 -10.39
C ASP A 112 -23.41 -9.77 -9.07
N LEU A 113 -23.61 -9.11 -7.92
CA LEU A 113 -23.40 -9.71 -6.59
C LEU A 113 -24.33 -10.91 -6.34
N LYS A 114 -25.54 -10.91 -6.92
CA LYS A 114 -26.53 -12.00 -6.71
C LYS A 114 -26.21 -13.27 -7.50
N HIS A 115 -25.22 -13.24 -8.39
CA HIS A 115 -24.86 -14.35 -9.27
C HIS A 115 -23.42 -14.83 -9.07
N SER A 116 -22.77 -14.39 -7.99
CA SER A 116 -21.32 -14.55 -7.78
C SER A 116 -20.94 -15.15 -6.43
N ASP A 117 -21.84 -15.91 -5.80
CA ASP A 117 -21.56 -16.60 -4.54
C ASP A 117 -20.28 -17.44 -4.64
N GLY A 118 -19.28 -17.13 -3.81
CA GLY A 118 -18.03 -17.88 -3.72
C GLY A 118 -16.97 -17.59 -4.79
N VAL A 119 -17.21 -16.64 -5.72
CA VAL A 119 -16.25 -16.32 -6.78
C VAL A 119 -15.98 -14.82 -6.81
N ALA A 120 -14.71 -14.43 -6.67
CA ALA A 120 -14.31 -13.06 -6.91
C ALA A 120 -14.38 -12.77 -8.41
N GLN A 121 -15.12 -11.73 -8.80
CA GLN A 121 -15.10 -11.29 -10.19
C GLN A 121 -13.92 -10.33 -10.40
N GLY A 122 -13.45 -10.18 -11.64
CA GLY A 122 -12.48 -9.16 -12.05
C GLY A 122 -11.15 -9.09 -11.26
N PHE A 123 -10.67 -7.87 -11.02
CA PHE A 123 -9.47 -7.60 -10.22
C PHE A 123 -9.82 -7.53 -8.74
N VAL A 124 -9.12 -8.30 -7.92
CA VAL A 124 -9.26 -8.28 -6.46
C VAL A 124 -8.26 -7.34 -5.81
N PHE A 125 -8.66 -6.79 -4.65
CA PHE A 125 -7.84 -5.93 -3.82
C PHE A 125 -7.79 -6.45 -2.39
N TRP A 126 -6.67 -6.16 -1.75
CA TRP A 126 -6.36 -6.56 -0.40
C TRP A 126 -6.25 -5.33 0.48
N GLY A 127 -7.13 -5.19 1.46
CA GLY A 127 -7.03 -4.14 2.46
C GLY A 127 -6.16 -4.59 3.63
N VAL A 128 -5.25 -3.74 4.08
CA VAL A 128 -4.34 -4.05 5.19
C VAL A 128 -5.05 -3.84 6.52
N ARG A 129 -5.06 -4.86 7.38
CA ARG A 129 -5.68 -4.76 8.71
C ARG A 129 -4.95 -3.73 9.56
N GLY A 130 -5.71 -2.98 10.35
CA GLY A 130 -5.17 -1.97 11.27
C GLY A 130 -4.70 -0.68 10.58
N THR A 131 -4.92 -0.54 9.28
CA THR A 131 -4.69 0.71 8.54
C THR A 131 -6.01 1.36 8.19
N GLU A 132 -6.05 2.69 8.18
CA GLU A 132 -7.25 3.44 7.85
C GLU A 132 -6.89 4.82 7.27
N HIS A 133 -7.46 5.15 6.12
CA HIS A 133 -7.38 6.48 5.55
C HIS A 133 -8.21 7.45 6.40
N PRO A 134 -7.66 8.59 6.87
CA PRO A 134 -8.30 9.46 7.85
C PRO A 134 -9.67 9.99 7.41
N ARG A 135 -9.78 10.44 6.15
CA ARG A 135 -11.03 10.90 5.53
C ARG A 135 -12.02 9.78 5.18
N TRP A 136 -11.58 8.79 4.40
CA TRP A 136 -12.48 7.81 3.78
C TRP A 136 -12.80 6.60 4.65
N LYS A 137 -12.10 6.41 5.78
CA LYS A 137 -12.29 5.25 6.67
C LYS A 137 -12.11 3.91 5.97
N ARG A 138 -11.23 3.90 4.95
CA ARG A 138 -10.89 2.72 4.13
C ARG A 138 -9.46 2.28 4.43
N PRO A 139 -9.16 0.97 4.45
CA PRO A 139 -7.80 0.51 4.70
C PRO A 139 -6.85 0.91 3.58
N ALA A 140 -5.55 0.84 3.86
CA ALA A 140 -4.55 0.84 2.81
C ALA A 140 -4.79 -0.37 1.89
N ILE A 141 -4.71 -0.17 0.57
CA ILE A 141 -5.05 -1.23 -0.39
C ILE A 141 -3.87 -1.63 -1.27
N PHE A 142 -3.80 -2.93 -1.53
CA PHE A 142 -2.73 -3.58 -2.24
C PHE A 142 -3.27 -4.53 -3.30
N LYS A 143 -2.52 -4.63 -4.40
CA LYS A 143 -2.55 -5.77 -5.31
C LYS A 143 -1.44 -6.71 -4.87
N CYS A 144 -1.79 -7.97 -4.65
CA CYS A 144 -0.85 -8.99 -4.21
C CYS A 144 -0.77 -10.10 -5.26
N TRP A 145 0.43 -10.63 -5.47
CA TRP A 145 0.68 -11.74 -6.37
C TRP A 145 0.95 -12.99 -5.55
N PHE A 146 0.18 -14.05 -5.82
CA PHE A 146 0.25 -15.32 -5.10
C PHE A 146 1.03 -16.36 -5.90
N GLU A 147 1.64 -17.29 -5.17
CA GLU A 147 2.29 -18.48 -5.72
C GLU A 147 1.24 -19.34 -6.43
N MET A 148 1.38 -19.46 -7.75
CA MET A 148 0.52 -20.32 -8.56
C MET A 148 0.89 -21.79 -8.35
N PRO A 149 -0.09 -22.71 -8.32
CA PRO A 149 0.19 -24.14 -8.36
C PRO A 149 1.10 -24.51 -9.54
N GLU A 150 1.95 -25.52 -9.35
CA GLU A 150 2.83 -26.01 -10.40
C GLU A 150 2.01 -26.58 -11.57
N SER A 151 2.56 -26.48 -12.78
CA SER A 151 2.01 -27.12 -13.99
C SER A 151 0.65 -26.62 -14.49
N ILE A 152 0.17 -25.45 -14.04
CA ILE A 152 -1.09 -24.88 -14.55
C ILE A 152 -0.90 -24.11 -15.85
N SER A 153 -1.86 -24.25 -16.76
CA SER A 153 -1.93 -23.49 -18.01
C SER A 153 -2.25 -22.00 -17.79
N ALA A 154 -2.02 -21.16 -18.80
CA ALA A 154 -2.35 -19.73 -18.72
C ALA A 154 -3.85 -19.47 -18.52
N SER A 155 -4.73 -20.29 -19.11
CA SER A 155 -6.18 -20.21 -18.93
C SER A 155 -6.61 -20.56 -17.50
N GLU A 156 -5.93 -21.52 -16.86
CA GLU A 156 -6.20 -21.91 -15.47
C GLU A 156 -5.77 -20.85 -14.46
N ARG A 157 -4.76 -20.02 -14.76
CA ARG A 157 -4.35 -18.90 -13.89
C ARG A 157 -5.49 -17.91 -13.64
N ILE A 158 -6.35 -17.69 -14.64
CA ILE A 158 -7.51 -16.81 -14.51
C ILE A 158 -8.52 -17.39 -13.51
N LYS A 159 -8.68 -18.72 -13.47
CA LYS A 159 -9.56 -19.38 -12.50
C LYS A 159 -9.10 -19.10 -11.07
N TYR A 160 -7.81 -19.26 -10.79
CA TYR A 160 -7.24 -19.00 -9.46
C TYR A 160 -7.34 -17.54 -9.02
N SER A 161 -7.21 -16.59 -9.96
CA SER A 161 -7.41 -15.17 -9.63
C SER A 161 -8.84 -14.80 -9.18
N LYS A 162 -9.79 -15.72 -9.33
CA LYS A 162 -11.21 -15.57 -9.00
C LYS A 162 -11.68 -16.53 -7.90
N ASP A 163 -10.87 -17.52 -7.54
CA ASP A 163 -11.18 -18.54 -6.55
C ASP A 163 -10.90 -17.99 -5.14
N ILE A 164 -11.95 -17.70 -4.38
CA ILE A 164 -11.84 -17.09 -3.05
C ILE A 164 -11.09 -18.01 -2.09
N ASP A 165 -11.41 -19.31 -2.07
CA ASP A 165 -10.82 -20.26 -1.14
C ASP A 165 -9.32 -20.40 -1.38
N TRP A 166 -8.90 -20.40 -2.64
CA TRP A 166 -7.49 -20.35 -2.97
C TRP A 166 -6.85 -19.02 -2.57
N LEU A 167 -7.44 -17.88 -2.95
CA LEU A 167 -6.88 -16.55 -2.70
C LEU A 167 -6.60 -16.30 -1.22
N ILE A 168 -7.51 -16.68 -0.32
CA ILE A 168 -7.36 -16.42 1.13
C ILE A 168 -6.38 -17.36 1.82
N ASN A 169 -5.93 -18.43 1.15
CA ASN A 169 -5.02 -19.44 1.71
C ASN A 169 -3.67 -19.52 1.01
N ALA A 170 -3.55 -18.95 -0.19
CA ALA A 170 -2.36 -18.97 -0.99
C ALA A 170 -1.18 -18.24 -0.32
N ARG A 171 0.03 -18.58 -0.75
CA ARG A 171 1.25 -17.90 -0.30
C ARG A 171 1.56 -16.76 -1.26
N ILE A 172 2.13 -15.69 -0.74
CA ILE A 172 2.59 -14.58 -1.58
C ILE A 172 3.83 -15.00 -2.37
N SER A 173 3.82 -14.71 -3.66
CA SER A 173 4.90 -14.99 -4.60
C SER A 173 6.22 -14.35 -4.15
N GLN A 174 7.24 -15.19 -4.02
CA GLN A 174 8.65 -14.79 -3.85
C GLN A 174 9.42 -14.76 -5.18
N ALA A 175 8.76 -15.06 -6.31
CA ALA A 175 9.42 -15.17 -7.60
C ALA A 175 10.10 -13.86 -8.00
N PRO A 176 11.29 -13.89 -8.63
CA PRO A 176 11.98 -12.68 -9.06
C PRO A 176 11.18 -11.95 -10.15
N GLY A 177 11.22 -10.61 -10.14
CA GLY A 177 10.69 -9.75 -11.20
C GLY A 177 9.41 -9.01 -10.87
N SER A 178 8.62 -8.68 -11.90
CA SER A 178 7.49 -7.74 -11.81
C SER A 178 6.25 -8.29 -11.08
N PHE A 179 6.19 -9.59 -10.78
CA PHE A 179 5.04 -10.26 -10.15
C PHE A 179 5.41 -10.87 -8.78
N GLN A 180 6.06 -10.07 -7.93
CA GLN A 180 6.51 -10.46 -6.61
C GLN A 180 5.80 -9.63 -5.54
N GLY A 181 5.38 -10.30 -4.46
CA GLY A 181 4.94 -9.63 -3.25
C GLY A 181 3.61 -8.89 -3.40
N CYS A 182 3.57 -7.64 -2.94
CA CYS A 182 2.41 -6.78 -3.06
C CYS A 182 2.82 -5.36 -3.48
N GLU A 183 1.96 -4.68 -4.21
CA GLU A 183 2.09 -3.26 -4.55
C GLU A 183 0.82 -2.53 -4.13
N GLY A 184 0.99 -1.42 -3.41
CA GLY A 184 -0.13 -0.72 -2.81
C GLY A 184 0.15 0.74 -2.59
N VAL A 185 -0.88 1.42 -2.08
CA VAL A 185 -0.76 2.81 -1.68
C VAL A 185 -1.04 2.92 -0.19
N VAL A 186 -0.24 3.75 0.46
CA VAL A 186 -0.34 4.12 1.87
C VAL A 186 -0.47 5.63 1.93
N TRP A 187 -1.27 6.14 2.85
CA TRP A 187 -1.46 7.58 3.04
C TRP A 187 -0.94 8.02 4.38
N ASP A 188 -0.68 9.32 4.51
CA ASP A 188 -0.41 9.93 5.79
C ASP A 188 -1.61 9.75 6.74
N SER A 189 -1.33 9.49 8.01
CA SER A 189 -2.35 9.17 9.02
C SER A 189 -3.15 10.40 9.47
N ARG A 190 -2.64 11.61 9.20
CA ARG A 190 -3.20 12.87 9.69
C ARG A 190 -4.30 13.43 8.77
N SER A 191 -3.99 13.72 7.52
CA SER A 191 -4.91 14.35 6.55
C SER A 191 -5.29 13.41 5.40
N GLY A 192 -4.42 12.45 5.08
CA GLY A 192 -4.56 11.56 3.93
C GLY A 192 -4.33 12.29 2.60
N GLN A 193 -3.75 13.49 2.63
CA GLN A 193 -3.42 14.26 1.43
C GLN A 193 -2.12 13.79 0.78
N THR A 194 -1.21 13.19 1.55
CA THR A 194 0.05 12.65 1.05
C THR A 194 -0.07 11.13 0.94
N GLY A 195 0.11 10.60 -0.27
CA GLY A 195 0.11 9.17 -0.53
C GLY A 195 1.45 8.68 -1.08
N ALA A 196 1.90 7.50 -0.66
CA ALA A 196 3.04 6.80 -1.23
C ALA A 196 2.61 5.51 -1.91
N THR A 197 3.08 5.29 -3.15
CA THR A 197 3.01 3.97 -3.78
C THR A 197 4.21 3.15 -3.32
N ILE A 198 3.96 1.99 -2.72
CA ILE A 198 5.01 1.14 -2.17
C ILE A 198 4.93 -0.26 -2.76
N ARG A 199 6.10 -0.89 -2.87
CA ARG A 199 6.23 -2.27 -3.30
C ARG A 199 6.92 -3.09 -2.23
N LEU A 200 6.26 -4.17 -1.83
CA LEU A 200 6.70 -5.11 -0.82
C LEU A 200 7.16 -6.39 -1.49
N GLN A 201 8.27 -6.93 -1.02
CA GLN A 201 8.69 -8.30 -1.32
C GLN A 201 7.84 -9.29 -0.52
N GLY A 202 7.74 -10.54 -0.98
CA GLY A 202 6.87 -11.52 -0.32
C GLY A 202 7.24 -11.77 1.15
N ASN A 203 8.52 -11.71 1.51
CA ASN A 203 8.99 -11.85 2.89
C ASN A 203 8.66 -10.64 3.80
N GLN A 204 8.21 -9.52 3.22
CA GLN A 204 7.77 -8.31 3.94
C GLN A 204 6.26 -8.33 4.21
N VAL A 205 5.47 -9.06 3.40
CA VAL A 205 4.00 -9.07 3.51
C VAL A 205 3.45 -9.54 4.87
N PRO A 206 4.08 -10.47 5.62
CA PRO A 206 3.65 -10.75 6.99
C PRO A 206 3.63 -9.50 7.91
N TYR A 207 4.44 -8.50 7.61
CA TYR A 207 4.59 -7.25 8.37
C TYR A 207 3.94 -6.04 7.68
N ILE A 208 3.11 -6.27 6.66
CA ILE A 208 2.53 -5.19 5.84
C ILE A 208 1.82 -4.13 6.68
N HIS A 209 1.09 -4.49 7.73
CA HIS A 209 0.45 -3.55 8.64
C HIS A 209 1.44 -2.62 9.37
N LEU A 210 2.55 -3.15 9.88
CA LEU A 210 3.61 -2.37 10.54
C LEU A 210 4.34 -1.47 9.54
N ILE A 211 4.65 -2.02 8.36
CA ILE A 211 5.27 -1.27 7.25
C ILE A 211 4.37 -0.12 6.83
N SER A 212 3.08 -0.37 6.60
CA SER A 212 2.11 0.65 6.24
C SER A 212 1.96 1.70 7.33
N THR A 213 1.99 1.32 8.61
CA THR A 213 1.90 2.28 9.72
C THR A 213 3.12 3.20 9.76
N GLN A 214 4.33 2.65 9.73
CA GLN A 214 5.56 3.46 9.75
C GLN A 214 5.69 4.37 8.54
N ILE A 215 5.29 3.90 7.36
CA ILE A 215 5.27 4.74 6.16
C ILE A 215 4.20 5.83 6.31
N SER A 216 3.02 5.50 6.82
CA SER A 216 1.95 6.48 7.08
C SER A 216 2.41 7.57 8.04
N ASP A 217 3.08 7.22 9.13
CA ASP A 217 3.63 8.15 10.11
C ASP A 217 4.71 9.05 9.48
N PHE A 218 5.60 8.47 8.68
CA PHE A 218 6.58 9.26 7.92
C PHE A 218 5.91 10.24 6.94
N LEU A 219 4.88 9.81 6.19
CA LEU A 219 4.19 10.70 5.27
C LEU A 219 3.50 11.87 6.00
N SER A 220 3.11 11.69 7.27
CA SER A 220 2.55 12.76 8.10
C SER A 220 3.59 13.79 8.56
N THR A 221 4.89 13.52 8.38
CA THR A 221 5.95 14.52 8.64
C THR A 221 6.25 15.40 7.43
N ILE A 222 5.75 15.05 6.24
CA ILE A 222 5.88 15.86 5.03
C ILE A 222 4.96 17.06 5.15
N LEU A 223 5.54 18.26 5.06
CA LEU A 223 4.79 19.51 5.10
C LEU A 223 4.23 19.79 3.70
N ILE A 224 2.92 19.98 3.62
CA ILE A 224 2.24 20.47 2.43
C ILE A 224 1.95 21.94 2.68
N GLU A 225 2.57 22.82 1.92
CA GLU A 225 2.17 24.22 1.88
C GLU A 225 0.89 24.30 1.03
N GLU A 226 -0.18 24.86 1.59
CA GLU A 226 -1.35 25.23 0.78
C GLU A 226 -0.95 26.46 -0.04
N GLU A 227 -1.08 26.39 -1.37
CA GLU A 227 -1.00 27.59 -2.21
C GLU A 227 -2.18 28.50 -1.84
N GLU A 228 -1.89 29.62 -1.16
CA GLU A 228 -2.87 30.70 -0.90
C GLU A 228 -3.34 31.40 -2.19
#